data_AF-A0A9Q7EWI8-F1
#
_entry.id   AF-A0A9Q7EWI8-F1
#
_cell.length_a   1.000
_cell.length_b   1.000
_cell.length_c   1.000
_cell.angle_alpha   90.00
_cell.angle_beta   90.00
_cell.angle_gamma   90.00
#
_symmetry.space_group_name_H-M   'P 1'
#
loop_
_entity.id
_entity.type
_entity.pdbx_description
1 polymer ?
#
loop_
_entity_poly.entity_id
_entity_poly.type
_entity_poly.pdbx_seq_one_letter_code
_entity_poly.pdbx_strand_id
1 'polypeptide(L)'
;MIEVTRLNGEVFVINADLIETVEARPDTVLFLVNGRRYVVRESVSDVVGRVVAFRRSLNVPRGRGTDRRARCRRKEGAAVDLATLIGLLLAVILVIGGIVVGGEPGAFVNFPSLLVTVGGTFGATIMANPMERIRGVGKVLRRAFFAESPDLIGLVQTLVSFAEKARREGLLALEDDTSELDDQFLRKSIQLVVDGTDPELVKGILDTEIGLLEDRHAAGKQMFDTMAELAPAFGMLGTLIGLIQMLRNLSDPDALGPGMAVALITTFYGSFLANVICIPVSRKLAVRSAEEVLSRELMVEGVLAIQAGENPRIVEEKLKVFLPPQLRDVLDEEKNRDGKGEER
;
A
#
# COMPACT_ATOMS: atom_id res chain seq x y z
N MET A 1 1.54 -30.55 -21.18
CA MET A 1 2.48 -31.02 -22.20
C MET A 1 1.84 -32.20 -22.92
N ILE A 2 2.20 -32.48 -24.17
CA ILE A 2 1.68 -33.61 -24.96
C ILE A 2 2.80 -34.62 -25.22
N GLU A 3 2.47 -35.91 -25.17
CA GLU A 3 3.37 -36.99 -25.58
C GLU A 3 3.28 -37.19 -27.09
N VAL A 4 4.42 -37.32 -27.75
CA VAL A 4 4.56 -37.58 -29.20
C VAL A 4 5.72 -38.55 -29.46
N THR A 5 5.68 -39.23 -30.59
CA THR A 5 6.62 -40.33 -30.90
C THR A 5 7.48 -39.96 -32.09
N ARG A 6 8.81 -40.05 -31.95
CA ARG A 6 9.73 -39.89 -33.07
C ARG A 6 9.64 -41.08 -34.04
N LEU A 7 10.14 -40.90 -35.26
CA LEU A 7 10.20 -41.98 -36.26
C LEU A 7 11.05 -43.19 -35.82
N ASN A 8 11.99 -43.00 -34.88
CA ASN A 8 12.81 -44.07 -34.29
C ASN A 8 12.06 -44.86 -33.18
N GLY A 9 10.80 -44.54 -32.90
CA GLY A 9 10.00 -45.18 -31.84
C GLY A 9 10.22 -44.61 -30.44
N GLU A 10 11.08 -43.61 -30.27
CA GLU A 10 11.31 -42.94 -28.99
C GLU A 10 10.15 -41.98 -28.66
N VAL A 11 9.51 -42.20 -27.51
CA VAL A 11 8.45 -41.32 -27.00
C VAL A 11 9.08 -40.15 -26.25
N PHE A 12 8.63 -38.93 -26.55
CA PHE A 12 9.06 -37.73 -25.86
C PHE A 12 7.89 -36.78 -25.61
N VAL A 13 8.06 -35.91 -24.61
CA VAL A 13 7.04 -34.94 -24.21
C VAL A 13 7.42 -33.57 -24.76
N ILE A 14 6.48 -32.89 -25.42
CA ILE A 14 6.67 -31.55 -25.96
C ILE A 14 5.67 -30.57 -25.32
N ASN A 15 6.10 -29.33 -25.10
CA ASN A 15 5.19 -28.30 -24.62
C ASN A 15 4.25 -27.88 -25.76
N ALA A 16 2.95 -28.14 -25.59
CA ALA A 16 1.93 -27.87 -26.60
C ALA A 16 1.76 -26.37 -26.89
N ASP A 17 2.05 -25.49 -25.93
CA ASP A 17 1.92 -24.04 -26.12
C ASP A 17 3.10 -23.43 -26.90
N LEU A 18 4.17 -24.19 -27.11
CA LEU A 18 5.32 -23.76 -27.93
C LEU A 18 5.23 -24.25 -29.37
N ILE A 19 4.20 -25.04 -29.74
CA ILE A 19 4.00 -25.48 -31.12
C ILE A 19 3.40 -24.33 -31.91
N GLU A 20 4.17 -23.83 -32.87
CA GLU A 20 3.80 -22.72 -33.76
C GLU A 20 2.99 -23.22 -34.95
N THR A 21 3.49 -24.26 -35.64
CA THR A 21 2.86 -24.81 -36.85
C THR A 21 3.04 -26.33 -36.91
N VAL A 22 2.05 -27.03 -37.47
CA VAL A 22 2.09 -28.47 -37.76
C VAL A 22 1.86 -28.67 -39.25
N GLU A 23 2.83 -29.28 -39.96
CA GLU A 23 2.74 -29.55 -41.39
C GLU A 23 2.83 -31.06 -41.68
N ALA A 24 2.11 -31.53 -42.70
CA ALA A 24 2.26 -32.88 -43.25
C ALA A 24 3.17 -32.84 -44.49
N ARG A 25 4.38 -33.40 -44.40
CA ARG A 25 5.28 -33.59 -45.54
C ARG A 25 6.02 -34.93 -45.43
N PRO A 26 5.76 -35.85 -46.36
CA PRO A 26 5.28 -37.24 -46.13
C PRO A 26 5.01 -37.70 -44.67
N ASP A 27 5.80 -37.25 -43.70
CA ASP A 27 5.63 -37.40 -42.25
C ASP A 27 5.16 -36.07 -41.61
N THR A 28 4.68 -36.12 -40.37
CA THR A 28 4.22 -34.92 -39.65
C THR A 28 5.40 -34.19 -39.00
N VAL A 29 5.51 -32.87 -39.21
CA VAL A 29 6.57 -32.03 -38.62
C VAL A 29 5.96 -30.96 -37.72
N LEU A 30 6.46 -30.87 -36.48
CA LEU A 30 6.14 -29.85 -35.50
C LEU A 30 7.20 -28.74 -35.52
N PHE A 31 6.78 -27.50 -35.76
CA PHE A 31 7.62 -26.32 -35.64
C PHE A 31 7.37 -25.67 -34.28
N LEU A 32 8.43 -25.46 -33.51
CA LEU A 32 8.38 -24.73 -32.24
C LEU A 32 8.76 -23.27 -32.42
N VAL A 33 8.23 -22.40 -31.56
CA VAL A 33 8.53 -20.95 -31.52
C VAL A 33 10.02 -20.64 -31.36
N ASN A 34 10.81 -21.57 -30.80
CA ASN A 34 12.27 -21.43 -30.67
C ASN A 34 13.05 -21.83 -31.93
N GLY A 35 12.36 -22.06 -33.06
CA GLY A 35 12.95 -22.48 -34.33
C GLY A 35 13.33 -23.96 -34.42
N ARG A 36 13.11 -24.76 -33.36
CA ARG A 36 13.38 -26.21 -33.41
C ARG A 36 12.24 -26.94 -34.10
N ARG A 37 12.58 -27.96 -34.89
CA ARG A 37 11.63 -28.83 -35.58
C ARG A 37 11.74 -30.27 -35.11
N TYR A 38 10.60 -30.92 -34.93
CA TYR A 38 10.52 -32.35 -34.57
C TYR A 38 9.64 -33.09 -35.57
N VAL A 39 10.13 -34.23 -36.07
CA VAL A 39 9.35 -35.11 -36.94
C VAL A 39 8.72 -36.20 -36.09
N VAL A 40 7.40 -36.33 -36.19
CA VAL A 40 6.59 -37.22 -35.35
C VAL A 40 5.81 -38.20 -36.22
N ARG A 41 5.53 -39.37 -35.65
CA ARG A 41 4.78 -40.44 -36.33
C ARG A 41 3.27 -40.20 -36.32
N GLU A 42 2.79 -39.45 -35.34
CA GLU A 42 1.38 -39.09 -35.21
C GLU A 42 0.90 -38.26 -36.42
N SER A 43 -0.36 -38.45 -36.83
CA SER A 43 -0.98 -37.63 -37.87
C SER A 43 -1.23 -36.20 -37.36
N VAL A 44 -1.37 -35.23 -38.27
CA VAL A 44 -1.72 -33.85 -37.92
C VAL A 44 -2.99 -33.80 -37.05
N SER A 45 -4.00 -34.59 -37.39
CA SER A 45 -5.25 -34.70 -36.62
C SER A 45 -5.03 -35.22 -35.20
N ASP A 46 -4.14 -36.18 -35.00
CA ASP A 46 -3.86 -36.75 -33.68
C ASP A 46 -3.12 -35.73 -32.80
N VAL A 47 -2.16 -35.02 -33.38
CA VAL A 47 -1.41 -33.95 -32.67
C VAL A 47 -2.38 -32.84 -32.24
N VAL A 48 -3.23 -32.37 -33.17
CA VAL A 48 -4.24 -31.34 -32.85
C VAL A 48 -5.21 -31.83 -31.77
N GLY A 49 -5.66 -33.09 -31.86
CA GLY A 49 -6.51 -33.70 -30.84
C GLY A 49 -5.88 -33.71 -29.44
N ARG A 50 -4.59 -34.06 -29.34
CA ARG A 50 -3.83 -34.04 -28.07
C ARG A 50 -3.63 -32.63 -27.54
N VAL A 51 -3.38 -31.64 -28.40
CA VAL A 51 -3.28 -30.22 -28.00
C VAL A 51 -4.61 -29.70 -27.46
N VAL A 52 -5.73 -30.01 -28.13
CA VAL A 52 -7.07 -29.61 -27.68
C VAL A 52 -7.44 -30.28 -26.36
N ALA A 53 -7.14 -31.58 -26.21
CA ALA A 53 -7.35 -32.29 -24.94
C ALA A 53 -6.54 -31.68 -23.80
N PHE A 54 -5.27 -31.32 -24.05
CA PHE A 54 -4.43 -30.63 -23.08
C PHE A 54 -5.01 -29.26 -22.68
N ARG A 55 -5.41 -28.42 -23.65
CA ARG A 55 -6.02 -27.12 -23.35
C ARG A 55 -7.35 -27.24 -22.60
N ARG A 56 -8.17 -28.26 -22.91
CA ARG A 56 -9.40 -28.54 -22.15
C ARG A 56 -9.13 -28.95 -20.71
N SER A 57 -8.06 -29.70 -20.46
CA SER A 57 -7.65 -30.09 -19.10
C SER A 57 -7.15 -28.91 -18.26
N LEU A 58 -6.56 -27.89 -18.90
CA LEU A 58 -6.18 -26.64 -18.23
C LEU A 58 -7.40 -25.76 -17.93
N ASN A 59 -8.47 -25.88 -18.72
CA ASN A 59 -9.67 -25.05 -18.63
C ASN A 59 -10.79 -25.69 -17.80
N VAL A 60 -10.45 -26.60 -16.87
CA VAL A 60 -11.40 -27.06 -15.86
C VAL A 60 -11.75 -25.85 -14.98
N PRO A 61 -13.03 -25.41 -14.95
CA PRO A 61 -13.43 -24.38 -14.02
C PRO A 61 -13.19 -24.90 -12.61
N ARG A 62 -12.38 -24.19 -11.81
CA ARG A 62 -12.27 -24.44 -10.37
C ARG A 62 -13.60 -24.09 -9.71
N GLY A 63 -14.56 -25.00 -9.85
CA GLY A 63 -15.88 -24.96 -9.24
C GLY A 63 -15.98 -26.00 -8.13
N ARG A 64 -15.53 -25.62 -6.93
CA ARG A 64 -16.16 -25.98 -5.65
C ARG A 64 -16.03 -24.72 -4.79
N GLY A 65 -17.11 -24.03 -4.44
CA GLY A 65 -18.32 -24.61 -3.85
C GLY A 65 -18.12 -24.86 -2.36
N THR A 66 -17.56 -23.88 -1.66
CA THR A 66 -17.80 -23.65 -0.23
C THR A 66 -17.96 -22.15 -0.04
N ASP A 67 -19.22 -21.72 -0.05
CA ASP A 67 -19.76 -20.67 0.81
C ASP A 67 -18.81 -19.50 1.13
N ARG A 68 -18.56 -18.63 0.13
CA ARG A 68 -17.92 -17.31 0.35
C ARG A 68 -18.92 -16.15 0.31
N ARG A 69 -20.22 -16.42 0.15
CA ARG A 69 -21.26 -15.37 0.20
C ARG A 69 -21.51 -14.85 1.62
N ALA A 70 -20.98 -15.50 2.66
CA ALA A 70 -21.03 -15.03 4.04
C ALA A 70 -19.81 -14.18 4.49
N ARG A 71 -18.86 -13.83 3.61
CA ARG A 71 -17.66 -13.04 4.00
C ARG A 71 -17.59 -11.60 3.48
N CYS A 72 -18.51 -11.15 2.63
CA CYS A 72 -18.60 -9.73 2.21
C CYS A 72 -19.25 -8.79 3.23
N ARG A 73 -19.53 -9.26 4.44
CA ARG A 73 -19.81 -8.41 5.61
C ARG A 73 -18.95 -8.85 6.79
N ARG A 74 -17.64 -9.00 6.59
CA ARG A 74 -16.73 -8.77 7.71
C ARG A 74 -16.41 -7.30 7.69
N LYS A 75 -16.88 -6.59 8.72
CA LYS A 75 -16.19 -5.42 9.26
C LYS A 75 -14.70 -5.79 9.27
N GLU A 76 -13.95 -5.36 8.26
CA GLU A 76 -12.51 -5.42 8.29
C GLU A 76 -12.12 -4.43 9.37
N GLY A 77 -11.91 -4.95 10.58
CA GLY A 77 -11.31 -4.15 11.62
C GLY A 77 -9.88 -3.87 11.18
N ALA A 78 -9.56 -2.60 10.92
CA ALA A 78 -8.22 -2.02 10.91
C ALA A 78 -7.13 -3.04 10.56
N ALA A 79 -6.99 -3.34 9.27
CA ALA A 79 -5.93 -4.20 8.79
C ALA A 79 -4.57 -3.59 9.19
N VAL A 80 -3.88 -4.25 10.12
CA VAL A 80 -2.53 -3.83 10.53
C VAL A 80 -1.65 -3.91 9.30
N ASP A 81 -0.89 -2.86 9.04
CA ASP A 81 0.14 -2.91 8.00
C ASP A 81 1.24 -3.88 8.45
N LEU A 82 1.08 -5.14 8.02
CA LEU A 82 1.92 -6.26 8.44
C LEU A 82 3.38 -6.04 8.06
N ALA A 83 3.64 -5.36 6.93
CA ALA A 83 5.00 -5.01 6.51
C ALA A 83 5.65 -4.00 7.47
N THR A 84 4.90 -3.00 7.94
CA THR A 84 5.39 -2.02 8.91
C THR A 84 5.69 -2.67 10.26
N LEU A 85 4.79 -3.55 10.73
CA LEU A 85 5.00 -4.28 11.98
C LEU A 85 6.20 -5.23 11.89
N ILE A 86 6.28 -6.06 10.84
CA ILE A 86 7.39 -7.00 10.62
C ILE A 86 8.71 -6.25 10.47
N GLY A 87 8.74 -5.16 9.69
CA GLY A 87 9.95 -4.37 9.46
C GLY A 87 10.49 -3.75 10.75
N LEU A 88 9.61 -3.14 11.56
CA LEU A 88 9.98 -2.60 12.87
C LEU A 88 10.48 -3.70 13.81
N LEU A 89 9.77 -4.83 13.87
CA LEU A 89 10.09 -5.93 14.76
C LEU A 89 11.42 -6.59 14.36
N LEU A 90 11.68 -6.76 13.06
CA LEU A 90 12.96 -7.26 12.54
C LEU A 90 14.12 -6.32 12.87
N ALA A 91 13.95 -5.01 12.67
CA ALA A 91 14.98 -4.02 13.01
C ALA A 91 15.31 -4.06 14.51
N VAL A 92 14.29 -4.10 15.36
CA VAL A 92 14.45 -4.19 16.82
C VAL A 92 15.11 -5.51 17.22
N ILE A 93 14.70 -6.66 16.66
CA ILE A 93 15.30 -7.96 16.94
C ILE A 93 16.78 -8.00 16.53
N LEU A 94 17.14 -7.48 15.36
CA LEU A 94 18.53 -7.52 14.90
C LEU A 94 19.43 -6.64 15.77
N VAL A 95 18.96 -5.46 16.18
CA VAL A 95 19.71 -4.59 17.09
C VAL A 95 19.85 -5.21 18.48
N ILE A 96 18.76 -5.69 19.07
CA ILE A 96 18.78 -6.33 20.40
C ILE A 96 19.58 -7.63 20.36
N GLY A 97 19.43 -8.44 19.30
CA GLY A 97 20.19 -9.67 19.09
C GLY A 97 21.69 -9.41 19.01
N GLY A 98 22.11 -8.34 18.32
CA GLY A 98 23.50 -7.91 18.32
C GLY A 98 24.04 -7.55 19.71
N ILE A 99 23.23 -6.87 20.53
CA ILE A 99 23.58 -6.53 21.92
C ILE A 99 23.73 -7.79 22.78
N VAL A 100 22.81 -8.75 22.66
CA VAL A 100 22.84 -10.00 23.44
C VAL A 100 24.04 -10.87 23.05
N VAL A 101 24.35 -10.98 21.76
CA VAL A 101 25.57 -11.69 21.29
C VAL A 101 26.84 -10.98 21.76
N GLY A 102 26.79 -9.65 21.89
CA GLY A 102 27.89 -8.82 22.40
C GLY A 102 28.18 -8.95 23.90
N GLY A 103 27.40 -9.73 24.65
CA GLY A 103 27.70 -10.08 26.04
C GLY A 103 26.68 -9.55 27.05
N GLU A 104 26.82 -8.31 27.50
CA GLU A 104 26.09 -7.76 28.66
C GLU A 104 25.07 -6.68 28.27
N PRO A 105 23.79 -7.03 28.04
CA PRO A 105 22.74 -6.07 27.70
C PRO A 105 22.54 -4.96 28.74
N GLY A 106 22.85 -5.25 30.01
CA GLY A 106 22.79 -4.27 31.10
C GLY A 106 23.70 -3.07 30.87
N ALA A 107 24.81 -3.25 30.15
CA ALA A 107 25.74 -2.17 29.82
C ALA A 107 25.12 -1.12 28.89
N PHE A 108 24.10 -1.49 28.11
CA PHE A 108 23.41 -0.58 27.20
C PHE A 108 22.26 0.17 27.86
N VAL A 109 21.97 -0.06 29.15
CA VAL A 109 20.91 0.62 29.89
C VAL A 109 21.53 1.64 30.83
N ASN A 110 21.56 2.90 30.40
CA ASN A 110 22.10 4.01 31.20
C ASN A 110 21.03 5.10 31.39
N PHE A 111 20.60 5.29 32.64
CA PHE A 111 19.55 6.26 32.97
C PHE A 111 19.93 7.72 32.62
N PRO A 112 21.15 8.22 32.95
CA PRO A 112 21.62 9.52 32.47
C PRO A 112 21.53 9.69 30.95
N SER A 113 22.00 8.70 30.18
CA SER A 113 21.94 8.75 28.71
C SER A 113 20.52 8.82 28.18
N LEU A 114 19.59 8.08 28.77
CA LEU A 114 18.18 8.07 28.39
C LEU A 114 17.51 9.41 28.70
N LEU A 115 17.82 10.01 29.85
CA LEU A 115 17.28 11.31 30.25
C LEU A 115 17.73 12.42 29.29
N VAL A 116 19.02 12.45 28.92
CA VAL A 116 19.55 13.45 27.98
C VAL A 116 18.95 13.28 26.59
N THR A 117 18.95 12.05 26.07
CA THR A 117 18.51 11.80 24.69
C THR A 117 16.99 11.82 24.54
N VAL A 118 16.29 10.93 25.22
CA VAL A 118 14.83 10.81 25.11
C VAL A 118 14.18 12.03 25.76
N GLY A 119 14.57 12.38 26.99
CA GLY A 119 14.01 13.54 27.68
C GLY A 119 14.28 14.86 26.96
N GLY A 120 15.51 15.05 26.45
CA GLY A 120 15.87 16.23 25.65
C GLY A 120 15.09 16.32 24.34
N THR A 121 14.99 15.21 23.59
CA THR A 121 14.23 15.15 22.33
C THR A 121 12.75 15.45 22.55
N PHE A 122 12.13 14.81 23.53
CA PHE A 122 10.71 15.08 23.85
C PHE A 122 10.51 16.51 24.35
N GLY A 123 11.38 17.02 25.22
CA GLY A 123 11.31 18.40 25.72
C GLY A 123 11.42 19.44 24.60
N ALA A 124 12.38 19.27 23.69
CA ALA A 124 12.55 20.14 22.55
C ALA A 124 11.42 20.01 21.52
N THR A 125 10.85 18.81 21.34
CA THR A 125 9.67 18.59 20.49
C THR A 125 8.43 19.28 21.06
N ILE A 126 8.25 19.25 22.38
CA ILE A 126 7.17 19.97 23.07
C ILE A 126 7.35 21.48 22.89
N MET A 127 8.58 21.99 22.94
CA MET A 127 8.86 23.40 22.68
C MET A 127 8.59 23.79 21.22
N ALA A 128 8.90 22.92 20.28
CA ALA A 128 8.75 23.18 18.84
C ALA A 128 7.29 23.10 18.35
N ASN A 129 6.37 22.51 19.13
CA ASN A 129 5.00 22.24 18.68
C ASN A 129 3.94 22.79 19.64
N PRO A 130 2.83 23.37 19.13
CA PRO A 130 1.70 23.75 19.96
C PRO A 130 1.13 22.56 20.77
N MET A 131 0.68 22.82 22.00
CA MET A 131 0.20 21.79 22.94
C MET A 131 -0.97 20.94 22.42
N GLU A 132 -1.79 21.51 21.54
CA GLU A 132 -2.91 20.81 20.91
C GLU A 132 -2.45 19.67 19.99
N ARG A 133 -1.34 19.87 19.26
CA ARG A 133 -0.78 18.85 18.38
C ARG A 133 -0.22 17.67 19.18
N ILE A 134 0.40 17.96 20.32
CA ILE A 134 0.99 16.96 21.23
C ILE A 134 -0.07 16.00 21.77
N ARG A 135 -1.24 16.51 22.15
CA ARG A 135 -2.36 15.66 22.60
C ARG A 135 -2.88 14.75 21.48
N GLY A 136 -2.71 15.13 20.22
CA GLY A 136 -3.10 14.35 19.04
C GLY A 136 -2.14 13.23 18.65
N VAL A 137 -0.90 13.22 19.15
CA VAL A 137 0.18 12.29 18.73
C VAL A 137 -0.23 10.83 18.83
N GLY A 138 -0.91 10.43 19.90
CA GLY A 138 -1.34 9.03 20.07
C GLY A 138 -2.33 8.59 18.97
N LYS A 139 -3.21 9.48 18.52
CA LYS A 139 -4.14 9.21 17.42
C LYS A 139 -3.39 9.10 16.09
N VAL A 140 -2.44 10.01 15.85
CA VAL A 140 -1.61 10.00 14.63
C VAL A 140 -0.77 8.72 14.57
N LEU A 141 -0.13 8.33 15.68
CA LEU A 141 0.64 7.10 15.77
C LEU A 141 -0.25 5.87 15.49
N ARG A 142 -1.46 5.82 16.05
CA ARG A 142 -2.41 4.75 15.74
C ARG A 142 -2.76 4.71 14.26
N ARG A 143 -3.00 5.85 13.62
CA ARG A 143 -3.27 5.91 12.17
C ARG A 143 -2.08 5.41 11.35
N ALA A 144 -0.84 5.65 11.76
CA ALA A 144 0.33 5.13 11.06
C ALA A 144 0.34 3.59 10.92
N PHE A 145 -0.11 2.87 11.96
CA PHE A 145 -0.08 1.39 12.00
C PHE A 145 -1.40 0.72 11.59
N PHE A 146 -2.54 1.40 11.79
CA PHE A 146 -3.89 0.81 11.70
C PHE A 146 -4.80 1.51 10.67
N ALA A 147 -4.26 2.36 9.79
CA ALA A 147 -5.05 2.95 8.72
C ALA A 147 -5.40 1.90 7.65
N GLU A 148 -6.69 1.83 7.31
CA GLU A 148 -7.20 1.11 6.15
C GLU A 148 -6.85 1.89 4.87
N SER A 149 -6.45 1.17 3.84
CA SER A 149 -6.21 1.75 2.52
C SER A 149 -7.56 2.05 1.84
N PRO A 150 -7.69 3.17 1.11
CA PRO A 150 -8.91 3.48 0.37
C PRO A 150 -9.21 2.41 -0.69
N ASP A 151 -10.46 1.96 -0.76
CA ASP A 151 -10.93 1.10 -1.85
C ASP A 151 -11.26 1.96 -3.08
N LEU A 152 -10.26 2.14 -3.95
CA LEU A 152 -10.42 2.91 -5.18
C LEU A 152 -11.34 2.22 -6.20
N ILE A 153 -11.37 0.88 -6.24
CA ILE A 153 -12.20 0.13 -7.20
C ILE A 153 -13.68 0.31 -6.84
N GLY A 154 -14.02 0.07 -5.57
CA GLY A 154 -15.38 0.28 -5.07
C GLY A 154 -15.84 1.73 -5.24
N LEU A 155 -14.93 2.69 -5.07
CA LEU A 155 -15.21 4.10 -5.29
C LEU A 155 -15.53 4.42 -6.75
N VAL A 156 -14.76 3.88 -7.70
CA VAL A 156 -15.04 4.02 -9.15
C VAL A 156 -16.41 3.43 -9.50
N GLN A 157 -16.70 2.22 -9.02
CA GLN A 157 -18.00 1.55 -9.25
C GLN A 157 -19.16 2.39 -8.70
N THR A 158 -18.99 2.94 -7.50
CA THR A 158 -19.98 3.82 -6.86
C THR A 158 -20.21 5.08 -7.71
N LEU A 159 -19.15 5.78 -8.12
CA LEU A 159 -19.26 6.99 -8.93
C LEU A 159 -19.87 6.73 -10.32
N VAL A 160 -19.56 5.60 -10.95
CA VAL A 160 -20.18 5.21 -12.23
C VAL A 160 -21.68 4.92 -12.05
N SER A 161 -22.07 4.24 -10.96
CA SER A 161 -23.49 4.00 -10.66
C SER A 161 -24.26 5.31 -10.46
N PHE A 162 -23.66 6.29 -9.78
CA PHE A 162 -24.24 7.63 -9.63
C PHE A 162 -24.30 8.38 -10.96
N ALA A 163 -23.29 8.26 -11.83
CA ALA A 163 -23.35 8.83 -13.17
C ALA A 163 -24.50 8.23 -14.00
N GLU A 164 -24.74 6.92 -13.90
CA GLU A 164 -25.87 6.26 -14.56
C GLU A 164 -27.21 6.75 -14.05
N LYS A 165 -27.38 6.81 -12.72
CA LYS A 165 -28.62 7.28 -12.08
C LYS A 165 -28.88 8.75 -12.40
N ALA A 166 -27.88 9.62 -12.23
CA ALA A 166 -27.95 11.04 -12.56
C ALA A 166 -28.37 11.29 -14.02
N ARG A 167 -27.89 10.45 -14.94
CA ARG A 167 -28.21 10.59 -16.37
C ARG A 167 -29.60 10.09 -16.74
N ARG A 168 -30.13 9.07 -16.03
CA ARG A 168 -31.46 8.50 -16.28
C ARG A 168 -32.58 9.28 -15.59
N GLU A 169 -32.34 9.66 -14.35
CA GLU A 169 -33.36 10.17 -13.42
C GLU A 169 -33.12 11.64 -13.04
N GLY A 170 -31.97 12.21 -13.40
CA GLY A 170 -31.55 13.56 -13.03
C GLY A 170 -30.73 13.60 -11.74
N LEU A 171 -30.07 14.74 -11.48
CA LEU A 171 -29.18 14.89 -10.32
C LEU A 171 -29.93 14.76 -8.98
N LEU A 172 -31.19 15.19 -8.89
CA LEU A 172 -31.99 15.10 -7.66
C LEU A 172 -32.20 13.64 -7.21
N ALA A 173 -32.17 12.67 -8.13
CA ALA A 173 -32.31 11.26 -7.78
C ALA A 173 -31.14 10.72 -6.95
N LEU A 174 -30.02 11.45 -6.88
CA LEU A 174 -28.88 11.09 -6.03
C LEU A 174 -29.11 11.39 -4.54
N GLU A 175 -30.11 12.21 -4.18
CA GLU A 175 -30.35 12.65 -2.81
C GLU A 175 -30.63 11.47 -1.87
N ASP A 176 -31.45 10.51 -2.32
CA ASP A 176 -31.82 9.32 -1.55
C ASP A 176 -30.59 8.47 -1.18
N ASP A 177 -29.73 8.20 -2.16
CA ASP A 177 -28.55 7.33 -2.01
C ASP A 177 -27.41 8.02 -1.24
N THR A 178 -27.38 9.35 -1.26
CA THR A 178 -26.35 10.16 -0.60
C THR A 178 -26.37 9.95 0.92
N SER A 179 -27.55 9.66 1.48
CA SER A 179 -27.71 9.39 2.92
C SER A 179 -27.05 8.09 3.38
N GLU A 180 -26.87 7.12 2.48
CA GLU A 180 -26.31 5.80 2.76
C GLU A 180 -24.78 5.73 2.63
N LEU A 181 -24.15 6.77 2.08
CA LEU A 181 -22.70 6.83 1.89
C LEU A 181 -21.97 6.92 3.24
N ASP A 182 -20.93 6.11 3.45
CA ASP A 182 -20.13 6.16 4.67
C ASP A 182 -19.19 7.38 4.72
N ASP A 183 -18.65 7.79 3.57
CA ASP A 183 -17.67 8.90 3.49
C ASP A 183 -18.35 10.28 3.49
N GLN A 184 -17.97 11.11 4.47
CA GLN A 184 -18.55 12.45 4.65
C GLN A 184 -18.23 13.42 3.50
N PHE A 185 -17.06 13.30 2.89
CA PHE A 185 -16.66 14.21 1.82
C PHE A 185 -17.40 13.87 0.55
N LEU A 186 -17.46 12.59 0.16
CA LEU A 186 -18.25 12.19 -1.00
C LEU A 186 -19.73 12.60 -0.84
N ARG A 187 -20.29 12.39 0.36
CA ARG A 187 -21.65 12.85 0.69
C ARG A 187 -21.82 14.36 0.45
N LYS A 188 -20.91 15.16 1.01
CA LYS A 188 -20.91 16.62 0.84
C LYS A 188 -20.74 17.02 -0.62
N SER A 189 -19.84 16.38 -1.36
CA SER A 189 -19.58 16.65 -2.77
C SER A 189 -20.82 16.44 -3.63
N ILE A 190 -21.55 15.34 -3.41
CA ILE A 190 -22.79 15.06 -4.15
C ILE A 190 -23.89 16.04 -3.76
N GLN A 191 -24.02 16.38 -2.47
CA GLN A 191 -24.99 17.40 -2.02
C GLN A 191 -24.77 18.75 -2.71
N LEU A 192 -23.52 19.23 -2.81
CA LEU A 192 -23.21 20.48 -3.51
C LEU A 192 -23.67 20.49 -4.97
N VAL A 193 -23.59 19.33 -5.64
CA VAL A 193 -24.05 19.16 -7.02
C VAL A 193 -25.57 19.09 -7.10
N VAL A 194 -26.23 18.38 -6.18
CA VAL A 194 -27.71 18.33 -6.08
C VAL A 194 -28.29 19.71 -5.81
N ASP A 195 -27.63 20.52 -4.98
CA ASP A 195 -28.00 21.90 -4.68
C ASP A 195 -27.82 22.86 -5.88
N GLY A 196 -27.25 22.38 -6.99
CA GLY A 196 -27.08 23.17 -8.22
C GLY A 196 -25.94 24.19 -8.15
N THR A 197 -24.94 23.96 -7.30
CA THR A 197 -23.76 24.83 -7.19
C THR A 197 -22.93 24.80 -8.47
N ASP A 198 -22.41 25.94 -8.92
CA ASP A 198 -21.57 26.01 -10.13
C ASP A 198 -20.34 25.08 -10.06
N PRO A 199 -19.97 24.36 -11.15
CA PRO A 199 -18.88 23.37 -11.13
C PRO A 199 -17.53 23.93 -10.65
N GLU A 200 -17.22 25.16 -11.01
CA GLU A 200 -15.96 25.82 -10.64
C GLU A 200 -15.92 26.16 -9.15
N LEU A 201 -17.07 26.51 -8.56
CA LEU A 201 -17.22 26.73 -7.13
C LEU A 201 -17.19 25.40 -6.36
N VAL A 202 -17.86 24.35 -6.86
CA VAL A 202 -17.78 22.99 -6.28
C VAL A 202 -16.32 22.53 -6.23
N LYS A 203 -15.61 22.62 -7.35
CA LYS A 203 -14.19 22.27 -7.42
C LYS A 203 -13.36 23.09 -6.44
N GLY A 204 -13.54 24.42 -6.41
CA GLY A 204 -12.80 25.29 -5.48
C GLY A 204 -13.02 24.94 -4.01
N ILE A 205 -14.26 24.59 -3.61
CA ILE A 205 -14.57 24.15 -2.24
C ILE A 205 -13.88 22.83 -1.92
N LEU A 206 -13.97 21.85 -2.83
CA LEU A 206 -13.41 20.51 -2.61
C LEU A 206 -11.88 20.52 -2.62
N ASP A 207 -11.24 21.24 -3.54
CA ASP A 207 -9.78 21.42 -3.60
C ASP A 207 -9.27 22.11 -2.32
N THR A 208 -10.01 23.11 -1.81
CA THR A 208 -9.68 23.77 -0.53
C THR A 208 -9.76 22.78 0.63
N GLU A 209 -10.78 21.92 0.66
CA GLU A 209 -10.93 20.91 1.71
C GLU A 209 -9.84 19.84 1.66
N ILE A 210 -9.42 19.43 0.46
CA ILE A 210 -8.26 18.55 0.26
C ILE A 210 -6.99 19.22 0.79
N GLY A 211 -6.73 20.49 0.45
CA GLY A 211 -5.58 21.23 0.95
C GLY A 211 -5.55 21.34 2.48
N LEU A 212 -6.70 21.61 3.11
CA LEU A 212 -6.81 21.64 4.58
C LEU A 212 -6.58 20.25 5.22
N LEU A 213 -7.00 19.18 4.54
CA LEU A 213 -6.73 17.80 4.96
C LEU A 213 -5.23 17.50 4.90
N GLU A 214 -4.56 17.90 3.82
CA GLU A 214 -3.11 17.76 3.66
C GLU A 214 -2.35 18.53 4.74
N ASP A 215 -2.71 19.79 5.00
CA ASP A 215 -2.09 20.61 6.04
C ASP A 215 -2.20 19.94 7.42
N ARG A 216 -3.36 19.34 7.72
CA ARG A 216 -3.58 18.60 8.97
C ARG A 216 -2.70 17.35 9.04
N HIS A 217 -2.56 16.61 7.95
CA HIS A 217 -1.68 15.43 7.89
C HIS A 217 -0.20 15.83 7.99
N ALA A 218 0.20 16.89 7.31
CA ALA A 218 1.53 17.46 7.36
C ALA A 218 1.89 17.89 8.79
N ALA A 219 0.97 18.55 9.51
CA ALA A 219 1.17 18.92 10.91
C ALA A 219 1.37 17.69 11.82
N GLY A 220 0.64 16.60 11.58
CA GLY A 220 0.80 15.34 12.32
C GLY A 220 2.14 14.64 12.03
N LYS A 221 2.56 14.64 10.76
CA LYS A 221 3.85 14.11 10.31
C LYS A 221 5.03 14.93 10.84
N GLN A 222 4.91 16.26 10.82
CA GLN A 222 5.97 17.21 11.20
C GLN A 222 6.53 16.92 12.59
N MET A 223 5.68 16.48 13.53
CA MET A 223 6.13 16.11 14.88
C MET A 223 7.16 14.98 14.87
N PHE A 224 6.95 13.96 14.04
CA PHE A 224 7.87 12.84 13.91
C PHE A 224 9.13 13.22 13.12
N ASP A 225 9.02 14.14 12.15
CA ASP A 225 10.18 14.73 11.49
C ASP A 225 11.06 15.49 12.47
N THR A 226 10.47 16.35 13.30
CA THR A 226 11.19 17.10 14.35
C THR A 226 11.85 16.15 15.35
N MET A 227 11.16 15.09 15.80
CA MET A 227 11.78 14.09 16.69
C MET A 227 12.93 13.34 16.00
N ALA A 228 12.78 13.00 14.72
CA ALA A 228 13.82 12.32 13.94
C ALA A 228 15.08 13.18 13.78
N GLU A 229 14.92 14.50 13.63
CA GLU A 229 16.03 15.44 13.50
C GLU A 229 16.70 15.73 14.86
N LEU A 230 15.91 15.90 15.92
CA LEU A 230 16.41 16.27 17.24
C LEU A 230 17.04 15.08 17.99
N ALA A 231 16.57 13.86 17.80
CA ALA A 231 17.07 12.69 18.54
C ALA A 231 18.59 12.45 18.37
N PRO A 232 19.17 12.46 17.15
CA PRO A 232 20.61 12.34 16.95
C PRO A 232 21.38 13.56 17.50
N ALA A 233 20.79 14.76 17.40
CA ALA A 233 21.40 15.99 17.93
C ALA A 233 21.55 15.93 19.46
N PHE A 234 20.54 15.48 20.19
CA PHE A 234 20.66 15.23 21.64
C PHE A 234 21.60 14.06 21.95
N GLY A 235 21.71 13.08 21.06
CA GLY A 235 22.74 12.04 21.13
C GLY A 235 24.16 12.61 21.12
N MET A 236 24.42 13.56 20.21
CA MET A 236 25.69 14.30 20.14
C MET A 236 25.90 15.25 21.33
N LEU A 237 24.85 15.88 21.87
CA LEU A 237 24.98 16.63 23.13
C LEU A 237 25.39 15.72 24.29
N GLY A 238 24.85 14.49 24.31
CA GLY A 238 25.23 13.46 25.26
C GLY A 238 26.70 13.03 25.16
N THR A 239 27.27 12.97 23.95
CA THR A 239 28.71 12.67 23.80
C THR A 239 29.56 13.75 24.42
N LEU A 240 29.21 15.02 24.20
CA LEU A 240 29.90 16.15 24.81
C LEU A 240 29.83 16.09 26.33
N ILE A 241 28.66 15.78 26.90
CA ILE A 241 28.49 15.63 28.36
C ILE A 241 29.38 14.50 28.90
N GLY A 242 29.37 13.33 28.25
CA GLY A 242 30.18 12.19 28.69
C GLY A 242 31.68 12.45 28.56
N LEU A 243 32.13 13.11 27.49
CA LEU A 243 33.52 13.53 27.32
C LEU A 243 33.94 14.53 28.40
N ILE A 244 33.10 15.52 28.73
CA ILE A 244 33.40 16.48 29.81
C ILE A 244 33.53 15.76 31.16
N GLN A 245 32.65 14.80 31.46
CA GLN A 245 32.72 14.00 32.69
C GLN A 245 33.98 13.14 32.74
N MET A 246 34.36 12.54 31.62
CA MET A 246 35.59 11.74 31.48
C MET A 246 36.83 12.60 31.72
N LEU A 247 36.91 13.77 31.08
CA LEU A 247 38.04 14.71 31.24
C LEU A 247 38.16 15.24 32.67
N ARG A 248 37.04 15.36 33.40
CA ARG A 248 37.05 15.81 34.80
C ARG A 248 37.72 14.80 35.74
N ASN A 249 37.65 13.51 35.41
CA ASN A 249 38.14 12.43 36.27
C ASN A 249 39.41 11.76 35.72
N LEU A 250 40.22 12.48 34.92
CA LEU A 250 41.38 11.91 34.23
C LEU A 250 42.44 11.29 35.15
N SER A 251 42.44 11.68 36.42
CA SER A 251 43.36 11.18 37.44
C SER A 251 42.99 9.79 38.00
N ASP A 252 41.78 9.30 37.72
CA ASP A 252 41.30 7.99 38.18
C ASP A 252 40.78 7.14 36.99
N PRO A 253 41.54 6.12 36.55
CA PRO A 253 41.14 5.24 35.45
C PRO A 253 39.80 4.55 35.64
N ASP A 254 39.43 4.20 36.88
CA ASP A 254 38.18 3.49 37.18
C ASP A 254 36.97 4.42 37.02
N ALA A 255 37.16 5.73 37.21
CA ALA A 255 36.13 6.75 37.04
C ALA A 255 35.90 7.19 35.58
N LEU A 256 36.71 6.69 34.63
CA LEU A 256 36.57 7.00 33.19
C LEU A 256 35.44 6.21 32.53
N GLY A 257 35.25 4.95 32.94
CA GLY A 257 34.27 4.03 32.36
C GLY A 257 32.84 4.60 32.30
N PRO A 258 32.29 5.14 33.40
CA PRO A 258 30.95 5.73 33.40
C PRO A 258 30.78 6.90 32.40
N GLY A 259 31.76 7.80 32.29
CA GLY A 259 31.70 8.95 31.37
C GLY A 259 31.74 8.54 29.89
N MET A 260 32.58 7.55 29.58
CA MET A 260 32.64 6.96 28.24
C MET A 260 31.34 6.22 27.87
N ALA A 261 30.77 5.47 28.82
CA ALA A 261 29.50 4.78 28.63
C ALA A 261 28.37 5.78 28.32
N VAL A 262 28.28 6.89 29.07
CA VAL A 262 27.28 7.93 28.80
C VAL A 262 27.42 8.45 27.38
N ALA A 263 28.63 8.79 26.94
CA ALA A 263 28.87 9.36 25.61
C ALA A 263 28.47 8.43 24.46
N LEU A 264 28.81 7.14 24.55
CA LEU A 264 28.52 6.18 23.48
C LEU A 264 27.05 5.78 23.45
N ILE A 265 26.45 5.55 24.63
CA ILE A 265 25.06 5.12 24.75
C ILE A 265 24.10 6.23 24.33
N THR A 266 24.42 7.52 24.58
CA THR A 266 23.58 8.62 24.10
C THR A 266 23.52 8.67 22.57
N THR A 267 24.65 8.51 21.89
CA THR A 267 24.68 8.47 20.42
C THR A 267 23.85 7.30 19.89
N PHE A 268 23.99 6.14 20.53
CA PHE A 268 23.23 4.94 20.17
C PHE A 268 21.72 5.18 20.31
N TYR A 269 21.24 5.68 21.47
CA TYR A 269 19.82 5.96 21.68
C TYR A 269 19.27 7.01 20.72
N GLY A 270 20.00 8.09 20.46
CA GLY A 270 19.58 9.13 19.52
C GLY A 270 19.40 8.57 18.10
N SER A 271 20.39 7.81 17.62
CA SER A 271 20.33 7.17 16.30
C SER A 271 19.24 6.10 16.21
N PHE A 272 19.07 5.29 17.25
CA PHE A 272 18.05 4.25 17.30
C PHE A 272 16.64 4.86 17.26
N LEU A 273 16.36 5.86 18.11
CA LEU A 273 15.06 6.53 18.16
C LEU A 273 14.72 7.18 16.80
N ALA A 274 15.67 7.89 16.19
CA ALA A 274 15.46 8.53 14.90
C ALA A 274 15.21 7.52 13.77
N ASN A 275 16.13 6.59 13.58
CA ASN A 275 16.16 5.74 12.39
C ASN A 275 15.24 4.53 12.45
N VAL A 276 15.00 3.98 13.64
CA VAL A 276 14.16 2.79 13.81
C VAL A 276 12.70 3.17 14.02
N ILE A 277 12.42 4.34 14.62
CA ILE A 277 11.06 4.72 15.03
C ILE A 277 10.56 5.95 14.29
N CYS A 278 11.17 7.12 14.50
CA CYS A 278 10.60 8.39 14.04
C CYS A 278 10.56 8.52 12.52
N ILE A 279 11.65 8.20 11.82
CA ILE A 279 11.73 8.31 10.35
C ILE A 279 10.76 7.34 9.67
N PRO A 280 10.72 6.02 9.99
CA PRO A 280 9.76 5.11 9.38
C PRO A 280 8.31 5.51 9.62
N VAL A 281 7.96 5.97 10.83
CA VAL A 281 6.60 6.44 11.15
C VAL A 281 6.24 7.68 10.33
N SER A 282 7.13 8.67 10.24
CA SER A 282 6.91 9.87 9.41
C SER A 282 6.69 9.51 7.94
N ARG A 283 7.55 8.65 7.37
CA ARG A 283 7.41 8.19 5.98
C ARG A 283 6.11 7.43 5.76
N LYS A 284 5.70 6.61 6.73
CA LYS A 284 4.44 5.86 6.63
C LYS A 284 3.23 6.79 6.62
N LEU A 285 3.22 7.80 7.49
CA LEU A 285 2.17 8.83 7.50
C LEU A 285 2.09 9.59 6.17
N ALA A 286 3.24 9.89 5.54
CA ALA A 286 3.26 10.53 4.23
C ALA A 286 2.60 9.67 3.15
N VAL A 287 2.90 8.36 3.11
CA VAL A 287 2.26 7.43 2.17
C VAL A 287 0.76 7.36 2.40
N ARG A 288 0.31 7.26 3.66
CA ARG A 288 -1.13 7.23 3.98
C ARG A 288 -1.84 8.52 3.58
N SER A 289 -1.21 9.67 3.81
CA SER A 289 -1.75 10.95 3.37
C SER A 289 -1.91 10.98 1.85
N ALA A 290 -0.90 10.52 1.10
CA ALA A 290 -0.96 10.48 -0.36
C ALA A 290 -2.06 9.54 -0.89
N GLU A 291 -2.24 8.36 -0.26
CA GLU A 291 -3.34 7.43 -0.58
C GLU A 291 -4.71 8.09 -0.34
N GLU A 292 -4.89 8.78 0.79
CA GLU A 292 -6.14 9.46 1.12
C GLU A 292 -6.41 10.63 0.15
N VAL A 293 -5.41 11.48 -0.13
CA VAL A 293 -5.52 12.58 -1.11
C VAL A 293 -5.91 12.06 -2.49
N LEU A 294 -5.24 11.01 -2.98
CA LEU A 294 -5.58 10.40 -4.27
C LEU A 294 -7.04 9.93 -4.32
N SER A 295 -7.55 9.34 -3.22
CA SER A 295 -8.96 8.96 -3.14
C SER A 295 -9.91 10.15 -3.21
N ARG A 296 -9.55 11.30 -2.59
CA ARG A 296 -10.35 12.53 -2.64
C ARG A 296 -10.31 13.18 -4.02
N GLU A 297 -9.15 13.23 -4.67
CA GLU A 297 -9.03 13.72 -6.04
C GLU A 297 -9.89 12.90 -7.01
N LEU A 298 -9.91 11.56 -6.85
CA LEU A 298 -10.78 10.67 -7.62
C LEU A 298 -12.26 11.01 -7.38
N MET A 299 -12.67 11.25 -6.12
CA MET A 299 -14.03 11.71 -5.79
C MET A 299 -14.38 13.03 -6.46
N VAL A 300 -13.47 14.02 -6.44
CA VAL A 300 -13.68 15.33 -7.06
C VAL A 300 -13.90 15.18 -8.56
N GLU A 301 -13.01 14.47 -9.26
CA GLU A 301 -13.13 14.28 -10.71
C GLU A 301 -14.42 13.52 -11.07
N GLY A 302 -14.78 12.50 -10.28
CA GLY A 302 -16.01 11.74 -10.49
C GLY A 302 -17.26 12.58 -10.30
N VAL A 303 -17.32 13.38 -9.23
CA VAL A 303 -18.46 14.25 -8.94
C VAL A 303 -18.61 15.34 -10.01
N LEU A 304 -17.52 15.94 -10.47
CA LEU A 304 -17.55 16.92 -11.57
C LEU A 304 -18.02 16.28 -12.89
N ALA A 305 -17.59 15.06 -13.19
CA ALA A 305 -18.02 14.34 -14.38
C ALA A 305 -19.52 13.97 -14.34
N ILE A 306 -20.04 13.60 -13.15
CA ILE A 306 -21.47 13.38 -12.91
C ILE A 306 -22.25 14.69 -13.14
N GLN A 307 -21.78 15.80 -12.57
CA GLN A 307 -22.41 17.12 -12.71
C GLN A 307 -22.45 17.58 -14.17
N ALA A 308 -21.38 17.33 -14.93
CA ALA A 308 -21.31 17.64 -16.36
C ALA A 308 -22.22 16.75 -17.23
N GLY A 309 -22.84 15.71 -16.65
CA GLY A 309 -23.71 14.78 -17.38
C GLY A 309 -22.96 13.91 -18.38
N GLU A 310 -21.68 13.63 -18.12
CA GLU A 310 -20.85 12.80 -19.00
C GLU A 310 -21.41 11.38 -19.14
N ASN A 311 -21.07 10.72 -20.24
CA ASN A 311 -21.46 9.32 -20.43
C ASN A 311 -20.77 8.46 -19.36
N PRO A 312 -21.48 7.61 -18.60
CA PRO A 312 -20.89 6.78 -17.55
C PRO A 312 -19.66 5.97 -17.98
N ARG A 313 -19.60 5.55 -19.26
CA ARG A 313 -18.41 4.89 -19.82
C ARG A 313 -17.20 5.80 -19.91
N ILE A 314 -17.39 7.07 -20.22
CA ILE A 314 -16.32 8.09 -20.26
C ILE A 314 -15.88 8.44 -18.83
N VAL A 315 -16.82 8.53 -17.90
CA VAL A 315 -16.53 8.72 -16.46
C VAL A 315 -15.63 7.58 -15.97
N GLU A 316 -16.00 6.33 -16.25
CA GLU A 316 -15.20 5.15 -15.90
C GLU A 316 -13.76 5.24 -16.45
N GLU A 317 -13.61 5.53 -17.75
CA GLU A 317 -12.29 5.64 -18.39
C GLU A 317 -11.44 6.78 -17.82
N LYS A 318 -12.05 7.92 -17.46
CA LYS A 318 -11.36 9.02 -16.75
C LYS A 318 -10.90 8.58 -15.36
N LEU A 319 -11.77 7.94 -14.60
CA LEU A 319 -11.46 7.52 -13.23
C LEU A 319 -10.44 6.38 -13.17
N LYS A 320 -10.40 5.50 -14.18
CA LYS A 320 -9.37 4.47 -14.34
C LYS A 320 -7.95 5.04 -14.38
N VAL A 321 -7.77 6.29 -14.82
CA VAL A 321 -6.45 6.93 -14.86
C VAL A 321 -5.83 7.06 -13.46
N PHE A 322 -6.66 7.26 -12.43
CA PHE A 322 -6.23 7.35 -11.03
C PHE A 322 -5.83 5.99 -10.42
N LEU A 323 -6.22 4.89 -11.07
CA LEU A 323 -5.88 3.55 -10.62
C LEU A 323 -4.46 3.14 -11.09
N PRO A 324 -3.65 2.49 -10.24
CA PRO A 324 -2.47 1.76 -10.65
C PRO A 324 -2.78 0.73 -11.74
N PRO A 325 -1.85 0.43 -12.67
CA PRO A 325 -2.09 -0.50 -13.78
C PRO A 325 -2.66 -1.85 -13.34
N GLN A 326 -2.16 -2.43 -12.24
CA GLN A 326 -2.66 -3.74 -11.77
C GLN A 326 -4.13 -3.70 -11.33
N LEU A 327 -4.60 -2.57 -10.77
CA LEU A 327 -5.99 -2.43 -10.34
C LEU A 327 -6.94 -2.17 -11.51
N ARG A 328 -6.43 -1.66 -12.65
CA ARG A 328 -7.22 -1.50 -13.88
C ARG A 328 -7.62 -2.86 -14.46
N ASP A 329 -6.66 -3.78 -14.54
CA ASP A 329 -6.90 -5.14 -15.04
C ASP A 329 -7.96 -5.86 -14.19
N VAL A 330 -7.91 -5.69 -12.86
CA VAL A 330 -8.90 -6.27 -11.94
C VAL A 330 -10.30 -5.71 -12.18
N LEU A 331 -10.43 -4.39 -12.34
CA LEU A 331 -11.72 -3.76 -12.63
C LEU A 331 -12.30 -4.26 -13.96
N ASP A 332 -11.46 -4.43 -14.99
CA ASP A 332 -11.87 -4.96 -16.30
C ASP A 332 -12.24 -6.45 -16.22
N GLU A 333 -11.56 -7.25 -15.39
CA GLU A 333 -11.90 -8.65 -15.14
C GLU A 333 -13.25 -8.81 -14.41
N GLU A 334 -13.53 -7.97 -13.41
CA GLU A 334 -14.81 -7.98 -12.68
C GLU A 334 -15.98 -7.70 -13.62
N LYS A 335 -15.84 -6.67 -14.46
CA LYS A 335 -16.81 -6.33 -15.50
C LYS A 335 -17.10 -7.47 -16.47
N ASN A 336 -16.04 -8.16 -16.91
CA ASN A 336 -16.17 -9.30 -17.81
C ASN A 336 -16.82 -10.54 -17.16
N ARG A 337 -16.83 -10.61 -15.82
CA ARG A 337 -17.55 -11.66 -15.07
C ARG A 337 -19.01 -11.33 -14.90
N ASP A 338 -19.34 -10.09 -14.56
CA ASP A 338 -20.73 -9.66 -14.37
C ASP A 338 -21.52 -9.70 -15.69
N GLY A 339 -20.90 -9.28 -16.80
CA GLY A 339 -21.52 -9.38 -18.13
C GLY A 339 -21.77 -10.81 -18.63
N LYS A 340 -21.09 -11.82 -18.07
CA LYS A 340 -21.33 -13.26 -18.39
C LYS A 340 -22.39 -13.90 -17.49
N GLY A 341 -22.76 -13.23 -16.38
CA GLY A 341 -23.78 -13.69 -15.45
C GLY A 341 -25.20 -13.37 -15.89
N GLU A 342 -25.39 -12.28 -16.66
CA GLU A 342 -26.71 -11.83 -17.14
C GLU A 342 -27.18 -12.55 -18.43
N GLU A 343 -26.28 -13.23 -19.15
CA GLU A 343 -26.61 -13.98 -20.39
C GLU A 343 -27.04 -15.45 -20.14
N ARG A 344 -27.41 -15.83 -18.91
CA ARG A 344 -27.81 -17.21 -18.57
C ARG A 344 -29.21 -17.36 -18.01
#